data_AF-A0A382SJY3-F1
#
_entry.id   AF-A0A382SJY3-F1
#
_cell.length_a   1.000
_cell.length_b   1.000
_cell.length_c   1.000
_cell.angle_alpha   90.00
_cell.angle_beta   90.00
_cell.angle_gamma   90.00
#
_symmetry.space_group_name_H-M   'P 1'
#
loop_
_entity.id
_entity.type
_entity.pdbx_description
1 polymer ?
#
loop_
_entity_poly.entity_id
_entity_poly.type
_entity_poly.pdbx_seq_one_letter_code
_entity_poly.pdbx_strand_id
1 'polypeptide(L)'
;MSRPIYNDVLYKKLLDEKVVEISRTFFGEEYWENKKNHGVLVAYDFIPSNGELKLLETNTNVGIFKEYIPYFDFQALGTFCRRNRYTKIIAVVNSYWYDQRGWGAKTTPSKDFMSLLESMLSGFGVNLELISAPEYPRPIPKIDIDENTFVLRFSFDPESKIDEMAADKNLFIGHIKKAGLSNLLPTSGDNLFEEKYENGLFP
;
A
#
# COMPACT_ATOMS: atom_id res chain seq x y z
N MET A 1 -0.80 13.85 -34.11
CA MET A 1 -0.90 12.52 -33.47
C MET A 1 -2.20 12.47 -32.70
N SER A 2 -3.01 11.41 -32.85
CA SER A 2 -4.21 11.23 -32.03
C SER A 2 -3.80 10.95 -30.59
N ARG A 3 -4.38 11.65 -29.61
CA ARG A 3 -4.18 11.34 -28.19
C ARG A 3 -4.56 9.86 -27.97
N PRO A 4 -3.73 9.06 -27.28
CA PRO A 4 -4.13 7.71 -26.92
C PRO A 4 -5.44 7.77 -26.12
N ILE A 5 -6.46 7.01 -26.55
CA ILE A 5 -7.70 6.89 -25.78
C ILE A 5 -7.38 6.03 -24.55
N TYR A 6 -7.68 6.56 -23.37
CA TYR A 6 -7.53 5.81 -22.12
C TYR A 6 -8.41 4.55 -22.15
N ASN A 7 -7.79 3.38 -22.04
CA ASN A 7 -8.47 2.09 -22.01
C ASN A 7 -8.54 1.59 -20.56
N ASP A 8 -9.65 1.90 -19.90
CA ASP A 8 -9.90 1.59 -18.49
C ASP A 8 -9.84 0.09 -18.19
N VAL A 9 -10.42 -0.75 -19.05
CA VAL A 9 -10.42 -2.22 -18.91
C VAL A 9 -8.99 -2.77 -18.97
N LEU A 10 -8.20 -2.31 -19.94
CA LEU A 10 -6.79 -2.72 -20.07
C LEU A 10 -5.98 -2.30 -18.85
N TYR A 11 -6.05 -1.03 -18.45
CA TYR A 11 -5.22 -0.52 -17.36
C TYR A 11 -5.61 -1.10 -16.00
N LYS A 12 -6.91 -1.37 -15.77
CA LYS A 12 -7.34 -2.09 -14.57
C LYS A 12 -6.69 -3.48 -14.47
N LYS A 13 -6.74 -4.26 -15.56
CA LYS A 13 -6.09 -5.57 -15.62
C LYS A 13 -4.58 -5.48 -15.37
N LEU A 14 -3.92 -4.52 -16.00
CA LEU A 14 -2.48 -4.32 -15.82
C LEU A 14 -2.14 -3.94 -14.38
N LEU A 15 -2.94 -3.10 -13.72
CA LEU A 15 -2.76 -2.73 -12.31
C LEU A 15 -2.83 -3.96 -11.41
N ASP A 16 -3.87 -4.79 -11.56
CA ASP A 16 -4.05 -6.01 -10.76
C ASP A 16 -2.83 -6.96 -10.90
N GLU A 17 -2.31 -7.12 -12.11
CA GLU A 17 -1.13 -7.98 -12.37
C GLU A 17 0.17 -7.37 -11.81
N LYS A 18 0.42 -6.08 -12.08
CA LYS A 18 1.70 -5.42 -11.75
C LYS A 18 1.85 -5.14 -10.26
N VAL A 19 0.76 -4.79 -9.56
CA VAL A 19 0.80 -4.62 -8.10
C VAL A 19 1.24 -5.92 -7.41
N VAL A 20 0.71 -7.07 -7.85
CA VAL A 20 1.10 -8.38 -7.30
C VAL A 20 2.54 -8.74 -7.67
N GLU A 21 2.96 -8.49 -8.92
CA GLU A 21 4.34 -8.74 -9.37
C GLU A 21 5.36 -7.95 -8.54
N ILE A 22 5.13 -6.64 -8.32
CA ILE A 22 6.00 -5.80 -7.51
C ILE A 22 5.96 -6.25 -6.04
N SER A 23 4.79 -6.52 -5.48
CA SER A 23 4.65 -6.92 -4.07
C SER A 23 5.43 -8.20 -3.73
N ARG A 24 5.53 -9.15 -4.68
CA ARG A 24 6.30 -10.40 -4.52
C ARG A 24 7.80 -10.17 -4.37
N THR A 25 8.31 -9.04 -4.86
CA THR A 25 9.74 -8.71 -4.72
C THR A 25 10.16 -8.45 -3.27
N PHE A 26 9.20 -8.25 -2.37
CA PHE A 26 9.44 -8.03 -0.94
C PHE A 26 9.34 -9.30 -0.10
N PHE A 27 9.25 -10.52 -0.67
CA PHE A 27 9.08 -11.74 0.14
C PHE A 27 10.34 -12.20 0.89
N GLY A 28 11.50 -11.65 0.55
CA GLY A 28 12.78 -12.00 1.19
C GLY A 28 12.85 -11.61 2.67
N GLU A 29 13.59 -12.38 3.46
CA GLU A 29 13.77 -12.15 4.90
C GLU A 29 14.41 -10.79 5.19
N GLU A 30 15.17 -10.23 4.26
CA GLU A 30 15.79 -8.90 4.37
C GLU A 30 14.78 -7.76 4.52
N TYR A 31 13.54 -7.95 4.05
CA TYR A 31 12.50 -6.91 4.12
C TYR A 31 11.63 -7.03 5.37
N TRP A 32 11.60 -8.22 5.97
CA TRP A 32 10.73 -8.54 7.10
C TRP A 32 11.49 -8.80 8.39
N GLU A 33 12.83 -8.86 8.37
CA GLU A 33 13.67 -9.07 9.56
C GLU A 33 13.26 -10.34 10.34
N ASN A 34 12.92 -11.42 9.62
CA ASN A 34 12.37 -12.67 10.17
C ASN A 34 11.01 -12.54 10.88
N LYS A 35 10.33 -11.38 10.81
CA LYS A 35 8.97 -11.21 11.31
C LYS A 35 8.03 -12.09 10.47
N LYS A 36 7.41 -13.07 11.12
CA LYS A 36 6.36 -13.92 10.53
C LYS A 36 4.99 -13.31 10.81
N ASN A 37 4.00 -13.59 9.98
CA ASN A 37 2.62 -13.11 10.16
C ASN A 37 2.50 -11.58 10.22
N HIS A 38 3.33 -10.87 9.44
CA HIS A 38 3.27 -9.42 9.30
C HIS A 38 2.92 -9.05 7.86
N GLY A 39 2.22 -7.93 7.72
CA GLY A 39 1.91 -7.30 6.44
C GLY A 39 1.94 -5.79 6.58
N VAL A 40 2.20 -5.10 5.47
CA VAL A 40 2.04 -3.65 5.35
C VAL A 40 1.12 -3.38 4.18
N LEU A 41 0.23 -2.41 4.34
CA LEU A 41 -0.51 -1.87 3.22
C LEU A 41 0.38 -0.91 2.44
N VAL A 42 0.54 -1.19 1.15
CA VAL A 42 1.31 -0.37 0.22
C VAL A 42 0.40 0.18 -0.87
N ALA A 43 0.66 1.40 -1.30
CA ALA A 43 0.12 1.96 -2.53
C ALA A 43 1.25 2.15 -3.54
N TYR A 44 0.95 1.87 -4.81
CA TYR A 44 1.87 2.09 -5.92
C TYR A 44 1.23 3.08 -6.88
N ASP A 45 1.99 4.11 -7.24
CA ASP A 45 1.52 5.10 -8.20
C ASP A 45 2.03 4.73 -9.59
N PHE A 46 1.11 4.68 -10.54
CA PHE A 46 1.41 4.37 -11.93
C PHE A 46 0.95 5.48 -12.84
N ILE A 47 1.64 5.62 -13.96
CA ILE A 47 1.17 6.39 -15.12
C ILE A 47 0.95 5.44 -16.31
N PRO A 48 -0.21 5.54 -17.00
CA PRO A 48 -0.40 4.84 -18.26
C PRO A 48 0.50 5.43 -19.36
N SER A 49 1.13 4.58 -20.15
CA SER A 49 2.00 4.99 -21.26
C SER A 49 1.89 3.99 -22.40
N ASN A 50 1.23 4.38 -23.51
CA ASN A 50 1.15 3.61 -24.76
C ASN A 50 0.72 2.13 -24.59
N GLY A 51 -0.26 1.85 -23.73
CA GLY A 51 -0.74 0.49 -23.46
C GLY A 51 0.06 -0.27 -22.41
N GLU A 52 1.05 0.38 -21.78
CA GLU A 52 1.82 -0.12 -20.65
C GLU A 52 1.59 0.74 -19.39
N LEU A 53 2.08 0.26 -18.25
CA LEU A 53 2.16 1.04 -17.00
C LEU A 53 3.62 1.36 -16.69
N LYS A 54 3.85 2.60 -16.23
CA LYS A 54 5.13 3.00 -15.62
C LYS A 54 4.93 3.30 -14.14
N LEU A 55 5.73 2.66 -13.31
CA LEU A 55 5.75 2.78 -11.86
C LEU A 55 6.53 4.04 -11.45
N LEU A 56 5.89 4.91 -10.68
CA LEU A 56 6.45 6.20 -10.26
C LEU A 56 6.99 6.16 -8.83
N GLU A 57 6.22 5.59 -7.90
CA GLU A 57 6.54 5.56 -6.48
C GLU A 57 5.78 4.44 -5.75
N THR A 58 6.19 4.18 -4.50
CA THR A 58 5.52 3.33 -3.53
C THR A 58 5.33 4.12 -2.24
N ASN A 59 4.19 3.94 -1.58
CA ASN A 59 3.82 4.62 -0.34
C ASN A 59 3.35 3.59 0.69
N THR A 60 3.87 3.66 1.92
CA THR A 60 3.45 2.82 3.06
C THR A 60 2.60 3.57 4.08
N ASN A 61 2.60 4.90 4.03
CA ASN A 61 1.74 5.77 4.83
C ASN A 61 0.61 6.33 3.95
N VAL A 62 -0.35 5.47 3.63
CA VAL A 62 -1.39 5.76 2.63
C VAL A 62 -2.61 6.41 3.28
N GLY A 63 -3.15 7.46 2.65
CA GLY A 63 -4.48 7.97 2.98
C GLY A 63 -5.54 6.94 2.60
N ILE A 64 -6.30 6.39 3.56
CA ILE A 64 -7.39 5.43 3.27
C ILE A 64 -8.71 6.06 3.64
N PHE A 65 -9.31 6.74 2.67
CA PHE A 65 -10.58 7.42 2.87
C PHE A 65 -11.77 6.52 2.54
N LYS A 66 -12.96 6.95 2.97
CA LYS A 66 -14.23 6.23 2.73
C LYS A 66 -14.44 5.91 1.25
N GLU A 67 -14.08 6.85 0.39
CA GLU A 67 -14.22 6.77 -1.06
C GLU A 67 -13.41 5.62 -1.67
N TYR A 68 -12.42 5.09 -0.94
CA TYR A 68 -11.60 3.98 -1.41
C TYR A 68 -12.18 2.61 -1.09
N ILE A 69 -13.16 2.52 -0.18
CA ILE A 69 -13.81 1.27 0.22
C ILE A 69 -14.22 0.37 -0.97
N PRO A 70 -14.85 0.87 -2.05
CA PRO A 70 -15.26 0.03 -3.18
C PRO A 70 -14.11 -0.67 -3.92
N TYR A 71 -12.86 -0.22 -3.71
CA TYR A 71 -11.67 -0.78 -4.35
C TYR A 71 -10.92 -1.79 -3.46
N PHE A 72 -11.38 -2.02 -2.23
CA PHE A 72 -10.78 -3.00 -1.32
C PHE A 72 -11.50 -4.35 -1.40
N ASP A 73 -10.72 -5.41 -1.61
CA ASP A 73 -11.21 -6.79 -1.54
C ASP A 73 -11.11 -7.34 -0.10
N PHE A 74 -12.10 -6.97 0.73
CA PHE A 74 -12.21 -7.47 2.10
C PHE A 74 -12.40 -9.00 2.17
N GLN A 75 -13.01 -9.60 1.14
CA GLN A 75 -13.24 -11.04 1.08
C GLN A 75 -11.92 -11.80 0.87
N ALA A 76 -11.01 -11.28 0.05
CA ALA A 76 -9.67 -11.82 -0.11
C ALA A 76 -8.90 -11.80 1.21
N LEU A 77 -8.95 -10.69 1.95
CA LEU A 77 -8.31 -10.58 3.27
C LEU A 77 -8.89 -11.58 4.28
N GLY A 78 -10.23 -11.67 4.39
CA GLY A 78 -10.87 -12.64 5.27
C GLY A 78 -10.55 -14.10 4.89
N THR A 79 -10.49 -14.40 3.59
CA THR A 79 -10.08 -15.72 3.08
C THR A 79 -8.63 -16.02 3.40
N PHE A 80 -7.74 -15.04 3.28
CA PHE A 80 -6.34 -15.14 3.69
C PHE A 80 -6.22 -15.48 5.18
N CYS A 81 -6.94 -14.77 6.05
CA CYS A 81 -6.94 -15.05 7.49
C CYS A 81 -7.39 -16.48 7.79
N ARG A 82 -8.52 -16.90 7.23
CA ARG A 82 -9.05 -18.26 7.43
C ARG A 82 -8.10 -19.34 6.94
N ARG A 83 -7.48 -19.15 5.76
CA ARG A 83 -6.51 -20.12 5.20
C ARG A 83 -5.29 -20.30 6.11
N ASN A 84 -4.84 -19.22 6.74
CA ASN A 84 -3.69 -19.22 7.64
C ASN A 84 -4.08 -19.43 9.12
N ARG A 85 -5.35 -19.70 9.41
CA ARG A 85 -5.88 -19.91 10.77
C ARG A 85 -5.65 -18.72 11.71
N TYR A 86 -5.60 -17.51 11.16
CA TYR A 86 -5.57 -16.32 12.00
C TYR A 86 -6.95 -16.07 12.61
N THR A 87 -6.97 -15.84 13.92
CA THR A 87 -8.18 -15.47 14.70
C THR A 87 -8.10 -14.03 15.21
N LYS A 88 -6.96 -13.37 15.03
CA LYS A 88 -6.73 -11.98 15.41
C LYS A 88 -5.92 -11.23 14.35
N ILE A 89 -6.32 -10.00 14.06
CA ILE A 89 -5.48 -9.01 13.39
C ILE A 89 -5.17 -7.89 14.38
N ILE A 90 -3.89 -7.54 14.50
CA ILE A 90 -3.45 -6.29 15.13
C ILE A 90 -3.20 -5.28 14.01
N ALA A 91 -4.08 -4.28 13.91
CA ALA A 91 -3.93 -3.17 12.99
C ALA A 91 -3.09 -2.06 13.64
N VAL A 92 -1.96 -1.74 13.01
CA VAL A 92 -1.06 -0.68 13.48
C VAL A 92 -1.37 0.59 12.69
N VAL A 93 -1.91 1.60 13.38
CA VAL A 93 -2.39 2.85 12.77
C VAL A 93 -1.63 4.06 13.31
N ASN A 94 -1.47 5.10 12.51
CA ASN A 94 -0.86 6.34 12.99
C ASN A 94 -1.88 7.14 13.81
N SER A 95 -1.71 7.21 15.13
CA SER A 95 -2.66 7.88 16.03
C SER A 95 -2.81 9.37 15.75
N TYR A 96 -1.76 10.06 15.32
CA TYR A 96 -1.84 11.48 14.97
C TYR A 96 -2.88 11.74 13.88
N TRP A 97 -3.04 10.81 12.95
CA TRP A 97 -3.99 10.94 11.85
C TRP A 97 -5.32 10.25 12.16
N TYR A 98 -5.30 9.11 12.84
CA TYR A 98 -6.49 8.35 13.20
C TYR A 98 -7.36 9.07 14.26
N ASP A 99 -6.72 9.77 15.20
CA ASP A 99 -7.41 10.43 16.32
C ASP A 99 -7.61 11.95 16.11
N GLN A 100 -7.50 12.47 14.89
CA GLN A 100 -7.83 13.90 14.65
C GLN A 100 -9.30 14.17 14.96
N ARG A 101 -9.56 14.69 16.16
CA ARG A 101 -10.88 15.09 16.66
C ARG A 101 -11.17 16.51 16.19
N GLY A 102 -11.73 16.66 15.00
CA GLY A 102 -12.22 17.94 14.51
C GLY A 102 -13.28 17.77 13.44
N TRP A 103 -14.31 18.62 13.44
CA TRP A 103 -15.29 18.70 12.35
C TRP A 103 -14.55 19.03 11.05
N GLY A 104 -14.40 18.04 10.17
CA GLY A 104 -13.64 18.16 8.91
C GLY A 104 -12.23 17.52 8.91
N ALA A 105 -11.78 16.94 10.02
CA ALA A 105 -10.51 16.20 10.06
C ALA A 105 -10.68 14.81 9.44
N LYS A 106 -9.97 14.54 8.34
CA LYS A 106 -9.98 13.21 7.70
C LYS A 106 -9.05 12.28 8.49
N THR A 107 -9.63 11.25 9.08
CA THR A 107 -8.86 10.17 9.73
C THR A 107 -8.26 9.25 8.67
N THR A 108 -7.02 8.78 8.87
CA THR A 108 -6.43 7.73 8.03
C THR A 108 -5.84 6.58 8.88
N PRO A 109 -6.28 5.33 8.65
CA PRO A 109 -7.44 4.96 7.83
C PRO A 109 -8.73 5.60 8.36
N SER A 110 -9.70 5.84 7.48
CA SER A 110 -10.97 6.46 7.88
C SER A 110 -11.76 5.55 8.82
N LYS A 111 -12.54 6.15 9.74
CA LYS A 111 -13.41 5.40 10.65
C LYS A 111 -14.40 4.49 9.91
N ASP A 112 -14.93 4.93 8.76
CA ASP A 112 -15.83 4.13 7.94
C ASP A 112 -15.13 2.89 7.39
N PHE A 113 -13.89 3.05 6.89
CA PHE A 113 -13.07 1.93 6.44
C PHE A 113 -12.77 0.95 7.58
N MET A 114 -12.33 1.44 8.74
CA MET A 114 -11.98 0.58 9.88
C MET A 114 -13.19 -0.16 10.44
N SER A 115 -14.36 0.49 10.52
CA SER A 115 -15.61 -0.15 10.95
C SER A 115 -16.03 -1.27 10.00
N LEU A 116 -15.90 -1.04 8.68
CA LEU A 116 -16.21 -2.07 7.70
C LEU A 116 -15.19 -3.22 7.74
N LEU A 117 -13.89 -2.92 7.88
CA LEU A 117 -12.84 -3.92 8.04
C LEU A 117 -13.13 -4.83 9.23
N GLU A 118 -13.44 -4.26 10.40
CA GLU A 118 -13.80 -5.00 11.61
C GLU A 118 -15.04 -5.90 11.39
N SER A 119 -16.11 -5.34 10.83
CA SER A 119 -17.34 -6.09 10.54
C SER A 119 -17.10 -7.26 9.59
N MET A 120 -16.32 -7.03 8.53
CA MET A 120 -15.97 -8.07 7.56
C MET A 120 -15.12 -9.16 8.21
N LEU A 121 -14.07 -8.80 8.97
CA LEU A 121 -13.20 -9.76 9.66
C LEU A 121 -13.96 -10.58 10.71
N SER A 122 -14.88 -9.97 11.45
CA SER A 122 -15.75 -10.65 12.42
C SER A 122 -16.59 -11.74 11.74
N GLY A 123 -17.08 -11.50 10.51
CA GLY A 123 -17.75 -12.51 9.70
C GLY A 123 -16.89 -13.74 9.34
N PHE A 124 -15.56 -13.62 9.43
CA PHE A 124 -14.61 -14.72 9.28
C PHE A 124 -14.11 -15.29 10.62
N GLY A 125 -14.64 -14.81 11.75
CA GLY A 125 -14.18 -15.20 13.09
C GLY A 125 -12.82 -14.61 13.48
N VAL A 126 -12.47 -13.45 12.90
CA VAL A 126 -11.21 -12.75 13.15
C VAL A 126 -11.49 -11.46 13.92
N ASN A 127 -10.88 -11.33 15.09
CA ASN A 127 -10.98 -10.13 15.91
C ASN A 127 -9.98 -9.07 15.44
N LEU A 128 -10.40 -7.81 15.38
CA LEU A 128 -9.53 -6.68 15.08
C LEU A 128 -9.14 -5.96 16.38
N GLU A 129 -7.84 -5.77 16.61
CA GLU A 129 -7.30 -4.92 17.67
C GLU A 129 -6.53 -3.77 17.03
N LEU A 130 -6.64 -2.57 17.62
CA LEU A 130 -5.91 -1.40 17.17
C LEU A 130 -4.77 -1.09 18.13
N ILE A 131 -3.58 -0.89 17.57
CA ILE A 131 -2.47 -0.26 18.29
C ILE A 131 -2.03 0.99 17.55
N SER A 132 -1.59 1.98 18.31
CA SER A 132 -1.06 3.22 17.77
C SER A 132 0.43 3.05 17.47
N ALA A 133 0.83 3.36 16.23
CA ALA A 133 2.23 3.61 15.92
C ALA A 133 2.71 4.82 16.73
N PRO A 134 3.96 4.79 17.22
CA PRO A 134 4.52 5.93 17.91
C PRO A 134 4.77 7.08 16.92
N GLU A 135 4.89 8.29 17.46
CA GLU A 135 5.22 9.46 16.66
C GLU A 135 6.63 9.33 16.05
N TYR A 136 6.75 9.61 14.75
CA TYR A 136 8.01 9.67 14.04
C TYR A 136 9.00 10.62 14.75
N PRO A 137 10.30 10.28 14.88
CA PRO A 137 11.02 9.17 14.23
C PRO A 137 11.10 7.89 15.07
N ARG A 138 10.23 7.68 16.06
CA ARG A 138 10.30 6.46 16.88
C ARG A 138 9.84 5.24 16.06
N PRO A 139 10.58 4.11 16.12
CA PRO A 139 10.18 2.88 15.45
C PRO A 139 8.97 2.25 16.11
N ILE A 140 8.20 1.47 15.35
CA ILE A 140 7.10 0.68 15.92
C ILE A 140 7.74 -0.39 16.83
N PRO A 141 7.33 -0.47 18.11
CA PRO A 141 7.91 -1.45 19.03
C PRO A 141 7.60 -2.86 18.55
N LYS A 142 8.48 -3.82 18.87
CA LYS A 142 8.22 -5.23 18.61
C LYS A 142 6.89 -5.64 19.25
N ILE A 143 6.01 -6.20 18.44
CA ILE A 143 4.72 -6.75 18.87
C ILE A 143 4.91 -8.25 19.06
N ASP A 144 4.73 -8.71 20.30
CA ASP A 144 4.75 -10.14 20.58
C ASP A 144 3.41 -10.75 20.15
N ILE A 145 3.47 -11.78 19.31
CA ILE A 145 2.30 -12.39 18.67
C ILE A 145 2.36 -13.91 18.74
N ASP A 146 1.20 -14.53 18.90
CA ASP A 146 1.04 -15.97 18.74
C ASP A 146 0.92 -16.37 17.26
N GLU A 147 0.85 -17.68 17.01
CA GLU A 147 0.72 -18.25 15.66
C GLU A 147 -0.60 -17.92 14.95
N ASN A 148 -1.63 -17.51 15.70
CA ASN A 148 -2.96 -17.18 15.19
C ASN A 148 -3.20 -15.66 15.06
N THR A 149 -2.17 -14.85 15.30
CA THR A 149 -2.24 -13.40 15.22
C THR A 149 -1.46 -12.90 14.00
N PHE A 150 -2.09 -12.01 13.22
CA PHE A 150 -1.47 -11.33 12.10
C PHE A 150 -1.35 -9.82 12.37
N VAL A 151 -0.19 -9.24 12.15
CA VAL A 151 0.02 -7.79 12.26
C VAL A 151 -0.14 -7.15 10.89
N LEU A 152 -1.09 -6.22 10.75
CA LEU A 152 -1.30 -5.46 9.53
C LEU A 152 -1.01 -3.97 9.78
N ARG A 153 0.02 -3.45 9.13
CA ARG A 153 0.46 -2.07 9.31
C ARG A 153 -0.14 -1.14 8.25
N PHE A 154 -0.68 -0.01 8.72
CA PHE A 154 -1.19 1.10 7.93
C PHE A 154 -0.39 2.40 8.15
N SER A 155 0.73 2.31 8.86
CA SER A 155 1.54 3.44 9.34
C SER A 155 3.00 3.26 8.94
N PHE A 156 3.72 4.35 8.73
CA PHE A 156 5.17 4.31 8.49
C PHE A 156 5.95 3.69 9.67
N ASP A 157 7.02 2.95 9.38
CA ASP A 157 7.98 2.45 10.39
C ASP A 157 9.42 2.78 9.95
N PRO A 158 10.16 3.65 10.66
CA PRO A 158 11.50 4.08 10.26
C PRO A 158 12.56 2.97 10.24
N GLU A 159 12.32 1.83 10.90
CA GLU A 159 13.23 0.68 10.85
C GLU A 159 12.89 -0.32 9.73
N SER A 160 11.73 -0.20 9.09
CA SER A 160 11.31 -1.11 8.03
C SER A 160 12.01 -0.80 6.70
N LYS A 161 12.63 -1.82 6.10
CA LYS A 161 13.25 -1.70 4.75
C LYS A 161 12.25 -1.35 3.65
N ILE A 162 11.00 -1.77 3.79
CA ILE A 162 9.94 -1.42 2.83
C ILE A 162 9.65 0.09 2.92
N ASP A 163 9.66 0.65 4.12
CA ASP A 163 9.43 2.08 4.35
C ASP A 163 10.61 2.94 3.96
N GLU A 164 11.83 2.44 4.16
CA GLU A 164 13.05 3.09 3.67
C GLU A 164 12.97 3.29 2.14
N MET A 165 12.48 2.29 1.40
CA MET A 165 12.24 2.41 -0.04
C MET A 165 11.06 3.32 -0.38
N ALA A 166 10.02 3.35 0.45
CA ALA A 166 8.91 4.31 0.25
C ALA A 166 9.36 5.77 0.49
N ALA A 167 10.31 5.99 1.41
CA ALA A 167 10.85 7.31 1.71
C ALA A 167 11.95 7.76 0.72
N ASP A 168 12.71 6.82 0.14
CA ASP A 168 13.78 7.11 -0.82
C ASP A 168 13.52 6.45 -2.18
N LYS A 169 13.13 7.31 -3.13
CA LYS A 169 12.85 6.92 -4.52
C LYS A 169 14.03 6.24 -5.22
N ASN A 170 15.28 6.62 -4.92
CA ASN A 170 16.45 6.01 -5.54
C ASN A 170 16.66 4.57 -5.04
N LEU A 171 16.43 4.33 -3.74
CA LEU A 171 16.46 2.98 -3.19
C LEU A 171 15.37 2.10 -3.80
N PHE A 172 14.15 2.63 -3.95
CA PHE A 172 13.07 1.90 -4.62
C PHE A 172 13.39 1.59 -6.09
N ILE A 173 13.88 2.56 -6.86
CA ILE A 173 14.33 2.35 -8.25
C ILE A 173 15.42 1.27 -8.31
N GLY A 174 16.40 1.31 -7.40
CA GLY A 174 17.45 0.30 -7.30
C GLY A 174 16.89 -1.10 -7.04
N HIS A 175 15.92 -1.21 -6.13
CA HIS A 175 15.21 -2.46 -5.84
C HIS A 175 14.46 -3.01 -7.04
N ILE A 176 13.66 -2.18 -7.73
CA ILE A 176 12.92 -2.57 -8.94
C ILE A 176 13.87 -3.05 -10.05
N LYS A 177 15.02 -2.38 -10.23
CA LYS A 177 16.05 -2.83 -11.17
C LYS A 177 16.65 -4.18 -10.79
N LYS A 178 17.01 -4.36 -9.51
CA LYS A 178 17.55 -5.62 -8.97
C LYS A 178 16.57 -6.78 -9.11
N ALA A 179 15.27 -6.50 -8.98
CA ALA A 179 14.20 -7.47 -9.16
C ALA A 179 13.93 -7.83 -10.64
N GLY A 180 14.63 -7.21 -11.60
CA GLY A 180 14.43 -7.47 -13.03
C GLY A 180 13.22 -6.76 -13.64
N LEU A 181 12.60 -5.82 -12.92
CA LEU A 181 11.39 -5.11 -13.32
C LEU A 181 11.69 -3.72 -13.92
N SER A 182 12.87 -3.55 -14.51
CA SER A 182 13.32 -2.26 -15.05
C SER A 182 12.42 -1.70 -16.16
N ASN A 183 11.66 -2.55 -16.84
CA ASN A 183 10.68 -2.15 -17.86
C ASN A 183 9.47 -1.38 -17.28
N LEU A 184 9.21 -1.51 -15.99
CA LEU A 184 8.20 -0.72 -15.28
C LEU A 184 8.68 0.70 -14.98
N LEU A 185 9.99 0.95 -15.01
CA LEU A 185 10.51 2.28 -14.72
C LEU A 185 10.38 3.19 -15.94
N PRO A 186 10.09 4.48 -15.74
CA PRO A 186 10.16 5.46 -16.82
C PRO A 186 11.61 5.58 -17.31
N THR A 187 11.79 5.74 -18.63
CA THR A 187 13.10 5.80 -19.29
C THR A 187 13.93 7.04 -18.91
N SER A 188 13.29 8.06 -18.33
CA SER A 188 13.89 9.20 -17.61
C SER A 188 12.79 9.97 -16.87
N GLY A 189 13.14 10.60 -15.74
CA GLY A 189 12.21 11.43 -14.96
C GLY A 189 11.84 12.76 -15.61
N ASP A 190 12.63 13.21 -16.59
CA ASP A 190 12.43 14.50 -17.27
C ASP A 190 11.37 14.43 -18.38
N ASN A 191 11.23 13.28 -19.06
CA ASN A 191 10.41 13.22 -20.27
C ASN A 191 8.91 13.05 -20.01
N LEU A 192 8.47 12.62 -18.82
CA LEU A 192 7.03 12.45 -18.56
C LEU A 192 6.33 13.74 -18.11
N PHE A 193 7.07 14.69 -17.52
CA PHE A 193 6.56 16.04 -17.34
C PHE A 193 6.61 16.79 -18.67
N GLU A 194 7.73 16.76 -19.40
CA GLU A 194 7.82 17.46 -20.70
C GLU A 194 6.79 16.94 -21.74
N GLU A 195 6.56 15.63 -21.87
CA GLU A 195 5.51 15.10 -22.77
C GLU A 195 4.08 15.49 -22.35
N LYS A 196 3.83 15.70 -21.04
CA LYS A 196 2.51 16.07 -20.49
C LYS A 196 2.26 17.57 -20.57
N TYR A 197 3.31 18.40 -20.58
CA TYR A 197 3.22 19.87 -20.54
C TYR A 197 3.58 20.57 -21.87
N GLU A 198 4.16 19.89 -22.87
CA GLU A 198 4.39 20.47 -24.20
C GLU A 198 3.09 20.82 -24.96
N ASN A 199 1.96 20.20 -24.63
CA ASN A 199 0.69 20.42 -25.33
C ASN A 199 -0.33 21.26 -24.55
N GLY A 200 0.16 22.22 -23.76
CA GLY A 200 -0.51 23.29 -23.00
C GLY A 200 -2.00 23.60 -23.25
N LEU A 201 -2.89 22.64 -23.07
CA LEU A 201 -4.35 22.82 -23.10
C LEU A 201 -4.99 21.87 -22.08
N PHE A 202 -5.28 22.44 -20.91
CA PHE A 202 -6.27 21.95 -19.97
C PHE A 202 -7.68 22.17 -20.55
N PRO A 203 -8.67 21.28 -20.29
CA PRO A 203 -10.07 21.69 -20.24
C PRO A 203 -10.35 22.62 -19.05
#